data_AF-A0A7J9D5P9-F1
#
_entry.id   AF-A0A7J9D5P9-F1
#
_cell.length_a   1.000
_cell.length_b   1.000
_cell.length_c   1.000
_cell.angle_alpha   90.00
_cell.angle_beta   90.00
_cell.angle_gamma   90.00
#
_symmetry.space_group_name_H-M   'P 1'
#
loop_
_entity.id
_entity.type
_entity.pdbx_description
1 polymer ?
#
loop_
_entity_poly.entity_id
_entity_poly.type
_entity_poly.pdbx_seq_one_letter_code
_entity_poly.pdbx_strand_id
1 'polypeptide(L)'
;MTLFVGKDMTIGSLARTFVDIDLDDSNQDSMPVDCDNEEVEVRTNVSSFGTSKRKRKNVQESVVDEQIKFVGEQLGKIANALEQFTTDKTPHLYEEVMSMEVEGFDDDFLCSTFDYLVSHKSEAKAFLVKSMKHRKIWL
;
A
#
# COMPACT_ATOMS: atom_id res chain seq x y z
N MET A 1 57.29 -2.05 14.55
CA MET A 1 56.84 -2.15 15.96
C MET A 1 55.81 -1.04 16.11
N THR A 2 54.51 -1.21 16.26
CA THR A 2 53.65 -2.24 16.89
C THR A 2 52.24 -2.14 16.28
N LEU A 3 51.53 -3.26 16.14
CA LEU A 3 50.12 -3.30 15.75
C LEU A 3 49.24 -3.09 16.98
N PHE A 4 48.18 -2.29 16.88
CA PHE A 4 47.07 -2.33 17.83
C PHE A 4 45.74 -2.52 17.08
N VAL A 5 45.09 -3.60 17.47
CA VAL A 5 43.79 -4.11 17.02
C VAL A 5 42.69 -3.41 17.80
N GLY A 6 41.62 -3.01 17.12
CA GLY A 6 40.37 -2.53 17.75
C GLY A 6 39.18 -3.02 16.95
N LYS A 7 38.69 -4.22 17.30
CA LYS A 7 37.56 -4.94 16.71
C LYS A 7 36.36 -4.71 17.63
N ASP A 8 35.52 -3.74 17.31
CA ASP A 8 34.22 -3.58 17.98
C ASP A 8 33.15 -4.35 17.19
N MET A 9 32.75 -5.49 17.74
CA MET A 9 31.62 -6.28 17.28
C MET A 9 30.73 -6.52 18.50
N THR A 10 29.79 -5.61 18.75
CA THR A 10 28.76 -5.76 19.78
C THR A 10 27.69 -6.72 19.26
N ILE A 11 27.82 -8.00 19.60
CA ILE A 11 26.76 -8.99 19.45
C ILE A 11 25.92 -8.94 20.74
N GLY A 12 24.72 -8.35 20.64
CA GLY A 12 23.78 -8.34 21.75
C GLY A 12 23.17 -9.73 21.90
N SER A 13 23.39 -10.37 23.06
CA SER A 13 22.77 -11.64 23.41
C SER A 13 21.28 -11.45 23.68
N LEU A 14 20.41 -12.07 22.91
CA LEU A 14 19.05 -12.38 23.34
C LEU A 14 19.00 -13.89 23.59
N ALA A 15 19.06 -14.28 24.86
CA ALA A 15 18.77 -15.63 25.28
C ALA A 15 17.30 -15.91 25.00
N ARG A 16 17.01 -16.59 23.88
CA ARG A 16 15.69 -17.13 23.57
C ARG A 16 15.70 -18.60 23.97
N THR A 17 15.20 -18.89 25.17
CA THR A 17 14.83 -20.24 25.58
C THR A 17 13.69 -20.71 24.69
N PHE A 18 13.96 -21.68 23.82
CA PHE A 18 12.93 -22.47 23.17
C PHE A 18 12.55 -23.58 24.14
N VAL A 19 11.29 -23.59 24.57
CA VAL A 19 10.70 -24.78 25.18
C VAL A 19 10.57 -25.81 24.06
N ASP A 20 11.20 -26.95 24.27
CA ASP A 20 11.09 -28.16 23.48
C ASP A 20 9.63 -28.65 23.57
N ILE A 21 8.94 -28.73 22.43
CA ILE A 21 7.60 -29.34 22.38
C ILE A 21 7.84 -30.79 22.00
N ASP A 22 7.94 -31.64 23.02
CA ASP A 22 7.94 -33.08 22.85
C ASP A 22 6.49 -33.52 22.58
N LEU A 23 6.29 -34.13 21.42
CA LEU A 23 5.02 -34.66 20.95
C LEU A 23 4.94 -36.11 21.45
N ASP A 24 4.04 -36.41 22.39
CA ASP A 24 3.59 -37.78 22.56
C ASP A 24 2.07 -37.89 22.78
N ASP A 25 1.56 -38.89 22.08
CA ASP A 25 0.19 -39.30 21.83
C ASP A 25 -0.30 -40.18 22.99
N SER A 26 -1.50 -39.92 23.53
CA SER A 26 -2.45 -40.99 23.85
C SER A 26 -3.74 -40.47 24.50
N ASN A 27 -4.83 -41.00 23.95
CA ASN A 27 -6.20 -40.99 24.46
C ASN A 27 -6.33 -41.34 25.95
N GLN A 28 -7.36 -40.79 26.60
CA GLN A 28 -8.45 -41.50 27.33
C GLN A 28 -9.02 -40.67 28.50
N ASP A 29 -10.30 -40.30 28.35
CA ASP A 29 -11.43 -40.48 29.28
C ASP A 29 -11.36 -40.10 30.79
N SER A 30 -12.51 -39.64 31.28
CA SER A 30 -13.00 -39.57 32.69
C SER A 30 -12.94 -38.22 33.43
N MET A 31 -14.13 -37.61 33.57
CA MET A 31 -14.59 -36.86 34.78
C MET A 31 -14.85 -37.85 35.94
N PRO A 32 -15.23 -37.46 37.19
CA PRO A 32 -15.10 -36.21 37.97
C PRO A 32 -14.46 -36.46 39.38
N VAL A 33 -14.15 -35.41 40.16
CA VAL A 33 -14.02 -35.53 41.63
C VAL A 33 -14.98 -34.55 42.29
N ASP A 34 -16.06 -35.15 42.78
CA ASP A 34 -17.00 -34.67 43.78
C ASP A 34 -16.34 -34.70 45.17
N CYS A 35 -16.52 -33.64 45.96
CA CYS A 35 -16.47 -33.65 47.42
C CYS A 35 -17.17 -32.37 47.92
N ASP A 36 -18.47 -32.49 48.17
CA ASP A 36 -19.27 -31.61 49.03
C ASP A 36 -18.59 -31.33 50.38
N ASN A 37 -18.69 -30.09 50.85
CA ASN A 37 -18.59 -29.79 52.28
C ASN A 37 -19.41 -28.53 52.62
N GLU A 38 -20.67 -28.77 52.98
CA GLU A 38 -21.59 -28.04 53.85
C GLU A 38 -21.19 -26.66 54.43
N GLU A 39 -21.97 -25.67 54.01
CA GLU A 39 -22.53 -24.52 54.74
C GLU A 39 -21.99 -24.19 56.15
N VAL A 40 -21.28 -23.06 56.29
CA VAL A 40 -21.32 -22.24 57.53
C VAL A 40 -21.38 -20.76 57.18
N GLU A 41 -22.52 -20.17 57.52
CA GLU A 41 -22.87 -18.75 57.54
C GLU A 41 -21.81 -17.90 58.25
N VAL A 42 -21.11 -17.02 57.52
CA VAL A 42 -20.48 -15.83 58.12
C VAL A 42 -20.84 -14.60 57.30
N ARG A 43 -21.83 -13.88 57.81
CA ARG A 43 -22.23 -12.55 57.38
C ARG A 43 -21.03 -11.60 57.54
N THR A 44 -20.49 -11.10 56.44
CA THR A 44 -19.77 -9.83 56.42
C THR A 44 -20.31 -8.97 55.29
N ASN A 45 -21.25 -8.11 55.64
CA ASN A 45 -21.67 -6.99 54.80
C ASN A 45 -20.51 -5.99 54.76
N VAL A 46 -19.72 -5.98 53.69
CA VAL A 46 -18.84 -4.85 53.39
C VAL A 46 -19.03 -4.47 51.93
N SER A 47 -19.80 -3.39 51.78
CA SER A 47 -19.68 -2.33 50.78
C SER A 47 -19.41 -2.74 49.33
N SER A 48 -20.44 -2.52 48.52
CA SER A 48 -20.34 -2.41 47.07
C SER A 48 -19.27 -1.40 46.65
N PHE A 49 -18.23 -1.88 45.98
CA PHE A 49 -17.55 -1.06 44.97
C PHE A 49 -17.57 -1.83 43.67
N GLY A 50 -18.71 -1.76 42.98
CA GLY A 50 -18.81 -2.21 41.60
C GLY A 50 -17.72 -1.48 40.82
N THR A 51 -16.71 -2.23 40.39
CA THR A 51 -15.58 -1.68 39.64
C THR A 51 -16.16 -0.97 38.43
N SER A 52 -16.11 0.36 38.49
CA SER A 52 -16.54 1.25 37.44
C SER A 52 -16.00 0.72 36.12
N LYS A 53 -16.91 0.30 35.23
CA LYS A 53 -16.60 -0.04 33.84
C LYS A 53 -16.04 1.23 33.22
N ARG A 54 -14.72 1.40 33.35
CA ARG A 54 -13.97 2.50 32.74
C ARG A 54 -14.07 2.28 31.22
N LYS A 55 -15.12 2.83 30.60
CA LYS A 55 -15.19 3.05 29.16
C LYS A 55 -13.97 3.91 28.83
N ARG A 56 -12.87 3.28 28.43
CA ARG A 56 -11.78 3.99 27.78
C ARG A 56 -12.37 4.50 26.47
N LYS A 57 -12.66 5.81 26.43
CA LYS A 57 -13.01 6.50 25.20
C LYS A 57 -11.85 6.25 24.22
N ASN A 58 -12.20 5.72 23.05
CA ASN A 58 -11.28 5.26 22.03
C ASN A 58 -10.50 6.46 21.46
N VAL A 59 -9.29 6.69 21.96
CA VAL A 59 -8.34 7.66 21.40
C VAL A 59 -7.51 7.02 20.27
N GLN A 60 -7.55 5.69 20.14
CA GLN A 60 -6.84 4.96 19.09
C GLN A 60 -7.62 4.87 17.77
N GLU A 61 -8.96 4.97 17.79
CA GLU A 61 -9.81 4.98 16.58
C GLU A 61 -9.43 6.11 15.64
N SER A 62 -9.19 7.32 16.16
CA SER A 62 -8.90 8.49 15.33
C SER A 62 -7.59 8.34 14.57
N VAL A 63 -6.57 7.71 15.17
CA VAL A 63 -5.28 7.45 14.51
C VAL A 63 -5.44 6.42 13.39
N VAL A 64 -6.27 5.39 13.62
CA VAL A 64 -6.57 4.36 12.60
C VAL A 64 -7.38 4.96 11.46
N ASP A 65 -8.40 5.79 11.75
CA ASP A 65 -9.23 6.47 10.76
C ASP A 65 -8.43 7.44 9.88
N GLU A 66 -7.51 8.21 10.47
CA GLU A 66 -6.60 9.10 9.74
C GLU A 66 -5.67 8.32 8.82
N GLN A 67 -5.17 7.16 9.28
CA GLN A 67 -4.29 6.30 8.50
C GLN A 67 -5.05 5.63 7.34
N ILE A 68 -6.29 5.18 7.57
CA ILE A 68 -7.18 4.66 6.51
C ILE A 68 -7.48 5.74 5.48
N LYS A 69 -7.79 6.97 5.91
CA LYS A 69 -8.01 8.10 4.99
C LYS A 69 -6.77 8.40 4.16
N PHE A 70 -5.60 8.46 4.80
CA PHE A 70 -4.34 8.71 4.10
C PHE A 70 -4.03 7.62 3.05
N VAL A 71 -4.19 6.34 3.41
CA VAL A 71 -4.01 5.22 2.46
C VAL A 71 -5.03 5.30 1.32
N GLY A 72 -6.29 5.64 1.61
CA GLY A 72 -7.32 5.86 0.61
C GLY A 72 -6.97 6.97 -0.39
N GLU A 73 -6.42 8.09 0.08
CA GLU A 73 -5.95 9.19 -0.77
C GLU A 73 -4.78 8.77 -1.66
N GLN A 74 -3.79 8.04 -1.12
CA GLN A 74 -2.66 7.53 -1.92
C GLN A 74 -3.12 6.53 -2.97
N LEU A 75 -4.04 5.63 -2.61
CA LEU A 75 -4.62 4.67 -3.53
C LEU A 75 -5.38 5.38 -4.66
N GLY A 76 -6.12 6.45 -4.35
CA GLY A 76 -6.78 7.29 -5.34
C GLY A 76 -5.80 7.94 -6.32
N LYS A 77 -4.64 8.42 -5.85
CA LYS A 77 -3.57 8.95 -6.72
C LYS A 77 -2.99 7.88 -7.64
N ILE A 78 -2.76 6.68 -7.13
CA ILE A 78 -2.27 5.54 -7.91
C ILE A 78 -3.29 5.15 -8.98
N ALA A 79 -4.57 5.04 -8.62
CA ALA A 79 -5.65 4.72 -9.55
C ALA A 79 -5.73 5.75 -10.70
N ASN A 80 -5.70 7.05 -10.38
CA ASN A 80 -5.71 8.12 -11.39
C ASN A 80 -4.46 8.05 -12.29
N ALA A 81 -3.27 7.83 -11.72
CA ALA A 81 -2.05 7.67 -12.51
C ALA A 81 -2.12 6.47 -13.47
N LEU A 82 -2.71 5.34 -13.03
CA LEU A 82 -2.95 4.17 -13.88
C LEU A 82 -3.97 4.46 -14.98
N GLU A 83 -5.06 5.16 -14.67
CA GLU A 83 -6.07 5.57 -15.64
C GLU A 83 -5.44 6.42 -16.76
N GLN A 84 -4.63 7.43 -16.39
CA GLN A 84 -3.88 8.26 -17.34
C GLN A 84 -2.82 7.47 -18.12
N PHE A 85 -2.25 6.42 -17.53
CA PHE A 85 -1.28 5.54 -18.21
C PHE A 85 -1.95 4.67 -19.28
N THR A 86 -3.19 4.25 -19.04
CA THR A 86 -4.00 3.44 -19.97
C THR A 86 -4.77 4.24 -21.00
N THR A 87 -4.93 5.56 -20.80
CA THR A 87 -5.64 6.40 -21.77
C THR A 87 -4.89 6.40 -23.09
N ASP A 88 -5.47 5.73 -24.08
CA ASP A 88 -4.94 5.73 -25.43
C ASP A 88 -5.18 7.10 -26.06
N LYS A 89 -4.08 7.80 -26.37
CA LYS A 89 -4.09 9.14 -26.99
C LYS A 89 -3.96 9.07 -28.51
N THR A 90 -3.93 7.87 -29.08
CA THR A 90 -3.86 7.64 -30.52
C THR A 90 -4.94 8.36 -31.33
N PRO A 91 -6.24 8.39 -30.94
CA PRO A 91 -7.23 9.14 -31.71
C PRO A 91 -6.96 10.66 -31.72
N HIS A 92 -6.56 11.22 -30.57
CA HIS A 92 -6.18 12.64 -30.49
C HIS A 92 -4.92 12.95 -31.32
N LEU A 93 -3.98 12.00 -31.41
CA LEU A 93 -2.79 12.16 -32.23
C LEU A 93 -3.14 12.26 -33.72
N TYR A 94 -4.06 11.41 -34.19
CA TYR A 94 -4.49 11.40 -35.59
C TYR A 94 -5.11 12.74 -35.97
N GLU A 95 -6.08 13.22 -35.20
CA GLU A 95 -6.75 14.51 -35.45
C GLU A 95 -5.75 15.67 -35.53
N GLU A 96 -4.75 15.68 -34.64
CA GLU A 96 -3.76 16.74 -34.57
C GLU A 96 -2.76 16.70 -35.75
N VAL A 97 -2.35 15.51 -36.18
CA VAL A 97 -1.48 15.35 -37.35
C VAL A 97 -2.22 15.76 -38.62
N MET A 98 -3.48 15.31 -38.78
CA MET A 98 -4.29 15.65 -39.95
C MET A 98 -4.69 17.13 -39.98
N SER A 99 -4.78 17.80 -38.84
CA SER A 99 -5.01 19.25 -38.78
C SER A 99 -3.89 20.07 -39.45
N MET A 100 -2.72 19.48 -39.70
CA MET A 100 -1.65 20.15 -40.45
C MET A 100 -1.89 20.19 -41.96
N GLU A 101 -2.88 19.48 -42.50
CA GLU A 101 -3.30 19.61 -43.90
C GLU A 101 -3.66 21.07 -44.25
N VAL A 102 -4.25 21.80 -43.28
CA VAL A 102 -4.57 23.24 -43.41
C VAL A 102 -3.32 24.09 -43.69
N GLU A 103 -2.14 23.63 -43.30
CA GLU A 103 -0.87 24.30 -43.53
C GLU A 103 -0.24 23.95 -44.90
N GLY A 104 -0.88 23.07 -45.67
CA GLY A 104 -0.51 22.70 -47.04
C GLY A 104 0.37 21.46 -47.16
N PHE A 105 0.43 20.61 -46.13
CA PHE A 105 1.09 19.31 -46.22
C PHE A 105 0.21 18.30 -46.96
N ASP A 106 0.85 17.40 -47.69
CA ASP A 106 0.20 16.33 -48.44
C ASP A 106 -0.33 15.23 -47.51
N ASP A 107 -1.51 14.67 -47.82
CA ASP A 107 -2.19 13.69 -46.96
C ASP A 107 -1.39 12.38 -46.83
N ASP A 108 -0.73 11.91 -47.90
CA ASP A 108 0.09 10.70 -47.86
C ASP A 108 1.31 10.88 -46.93
N PHE A 109 1.87 12.09 -46.92
CA PHE A 109 2.95 12.46 -46.00
C PHE A 109 2.48 12.51 -44.54
N LEU A 110 1.30 13.09 -44.29
CA LEU A 110 0.72 13.14 -42.94
C LEU A 110 0.38 11.74 -42.41
N CYS A 111 -0.17 10.86 -43.26
CA CYS A 111 -0.41 9.45 -42.94
C CYS A 111 0.90 8.73 -42.56
N SER A 112 1.94 8.87 -43.39
CA SER A 112 3.25 8.27 -43.12
C SER A 112 3.86 8.78 -41.80
N THR A 113 3.66 10.07 -41.50
CA THR A 113 4.12 10.69 -40.27
C THR A 113 3.35 10.19 -39.05
N PHE A 114 2.03 10.02 -39.18
CA PHE A 114 1.21 9.42 -38.14
C PHE A 114 1.68 8.00 -37.82
N ASP A 115 1.90 7.16 -38.83
CA ASP A 115 2.41 5.78 -38.64
C ASP A 115 3.79 5.77 -37.95
N TYR A 116 4.67 6.70 -38.31
CA TYR A 116 5.95 6.91 -37.63
C TYR A 116 5.75 7.29 -36.15
N LEU A 117 4.85 8.24 -35.86
CA LEU A 117 4.58 8.71 -34.49
C LEU A 117 3.92 7.64 -33.62
N VAL A 118 3.01 6.84 -34.17
CA VAL A 118 2.40 5.69 -33.48
C VAL A 118 3.47 4.68 -33.09
N SER A 119 4.43 4.43 -33.98
CA SER A 119 5.58 3.57 -33.72
C SER A 119 6.55 4.17 -32.69
N HIS A 120 6.65 5.49 -32.64
CA HIS A 120 7.56 6.24 -31.76
C HIS A 120 6.78 7.04 -30.71
N LYS A 121 6.27 6.34 -29.69
CA LYS A 121 5.44 6.93 -28.62
C LYS A 121 6.04 8.17 -27.94
N SER A 122 7.37 8.28 -27.84
CA SER A 122 8.03 9.48 -27.28
C SER A 122 7.95 10.69 -28.21
N GLU A 123 8.14 10.49 -29.53
CA GLU A 123 7.97 11.53 -30.54
C GLU A 123 6.51 11.99 -30.59
N ALA A 124 5.55 11.06 -30.55
CA ALA A 124 4.13 11.39 -30.50
C ALA A 124 3.77 12.27 -29.29
N LYS A 125 4.30 11.92 -28.10
CA LYS A 125 4.10 12.73 -26.89
C LYS A 125 4.73 14.12 -27.05
N ALA A 126 5.94 14.21 -27.61
CA ALA A 126 6.61 15.48 -27.83
C ALA A 126 5.85 16.35 -28.84
N PHE A 127 5.36 15.74 -29.93
CA PHE A 127 4.55 16.39 -30.96
C PHE A 127 3.27 16.99 -30.37
N LEU A 128 2.53 16.23 -29.55
CA LEU A 128 1.31 16.73 -28.90
C LEU A 128 1.54 17.92 -27.96
N VAL A 129 2.71 18.00 -27.32
CA VAL A 129 3.06 19.12 -26.41
C VAL A 129 3.53 20.37 -27.17
N LYS A 130 4.04 20.22 -28.40
CA LYS A 130 4.49 21.35 -29.23
C LYS A 130 3.31 22.24 -29.62
N SER A 131 3.58 23.55 -29.74
CA SER A 131 2.63 24.48 -30.36
C SER A 131 2.58 24.25 -31.88
N MET A 132 1.50 24.72 -32.54
CA MET A 132 1.32 24.56 -33.99
C MET A 132 2.55 24.99 -34.81
N LYS A 133 3.17 26.12 -34.48
CA LYS A 133 4.39 26.58 -35.15
C LYS A 133 5.55 25.58 -35.05
N HIS A 134 5.73 24.97 -33.89
CA HIS A 134 6.81 23.99 -33.68
C HIS A 134 6.47 22.62 -34.26
N ARG A 135 5.18 22.27 -34.37
CA ARG A 135 4.74 21.07 -35.07
C ARG A 135 5.02 21.19 -36.57
N LYS A 136 4.69 22.34 -37.18
CA LYS A 136 5.04 22.64 -38.57
C LYS A 136 6.54 22.53 -38.86
N ILE A 137 7.40 22.98 -37.95
CA ILE A 137 8.86 22.92 -38.12
C ILE A 137 9.39 21.49 -37.97
N TRP A 138 8.69 20.67 -37.18
CA TRP A 138 9.07 19.28 -36.93
C TRP A 138 8.64 18.36 -38.08
N LEU A 139 7.49 18.65 -38.71
CA LEU A 139 7.00 18.05 -39.94
C LEU A 139 7.83 18.52 -41.15
#